data_AF-A0A2H6B2Y6-F1
#
_entry.id   AF-A0A2H6B2Y6-F1
#
_cell.length_a   1.000
_cell.length_b   1.000
_cell.length_c   1.000
_cell.angle_alpha   90.00
_cell.angle_beta   90.00
_cell.angle_gamma   90.00
#
_symmetry.space_group_name_H-M   'P 1'
#
loop_
_entity.id
_entity.type
_entity.pdbx_description
1 polymer ?
#
loop_
_entity_poly.entity_id
_entity_poly.type
_entity_poly.pdbx_seq_one_letter_code
_entity_poly.pdbx_strand_id
1 'polypeptide(L)'
;MATATILVLVAPAGQDLAELVPLSALVRLAGCEVDWLDRPHAAQLPFPAKDRSRLQEVEALLAGRPVDRALLPAHGRRKRLLLCDMDSTVITVECIDELAARAGLGAEVAALTRRAMAGEIPFADALVRRVSLLAGLPVRVIDEILRERVRLQPGARRLVATMRAHGAFCALVSGGFTEFTRHVRVLAGFDADYANTLEIRDGVLTGRVLPPLLGPEAKLHTLLHLARRFRLDLADTLAIGDGANDLDMVRTAGLGIAFRGHAVLRASADACIDHADLTAALYFQGFRREEMVELGEPD
;
A
#
# COMPACT_ATOMS: atom_id res chain seq x y z
N MET A 1 -25.66 5.89 18.20
CA MET A 1 -25.85 6.97 17.19
C MET A 1 -25.19 6.53 15.90
N ALA A 2 -25.77 6.81 14.72
CA ALA A 2 -25.13 6.44 13.46
C ALA A 2 -23.86 7.26 13.27
N THR A 3 -22.72 6.60 13.01
CA THR A 3 -21.47 7.28 12.69
C THR A 3 -21.66 8.09 11.42
N ALA A 4 -21.39 9.40 11.46
CA ALA A 4 -21.41 10.23 10.27
C ALA A 4 -20.38 9.70 9.27
N THR A 5 -20.75 9.65 7.99
CA THR A 5 -19.90 9.14 6.91
C THR A 5 -19.70 10.19 5.81
N ILE A 6 -18.58 10.07 5.11
CA ILE A 6 -18.15 10.97 4.06
C ILE A 6 -17.72 10.16 2.85
N LEU A 7 -18.21 10.53 1.67
CA LEU A 7 -17.75 9.98 0.39
C LEU A 7 -16.55 10.80 -0.06
N VAL A 8 -15.44 10.13 -0.33
CA VAL A 8 -14.24 10.74 -0.90
C VAL A 8 -14.08 10.23 -2.32
N LEU A 9 -13.75 11.14 -3.24
CA LEU A 9 -13.48 10.86 -4.65
C LEU A 9 -12.09 11.40 -5.01
N VAL A 10 -11.32 10.60 -5.73
CA VAL A 10 -9.96 10.94 -6.16
C VAL A 10 -9.80 10.60 -7.64
N ALA A 11 -9.46 11.61 -8.44
CA ALA A 11 -9.15 11.46 -9.84
C ALA A 11 -7.73 10.88 -10.03
N PRO A 12 -7.45 10.25 -11.18
CA PRO A 12 -6.10 9.83 -11.56
C PRO A 12 -5.18 11.05 -11.64
N ALA A 13 -3.88 10.83 -11.45
CA ALA A 13 -2.90 11.91 -11.53
C ALA A 13 -3.01 12.68 -12.86
N GLY A 14 -3.09 14.00 -12.79
CA GLY A 14 -3.18 14.89 -13.94
C GLY A 14 -4.57 15.00 -14.60
N GLN A 15 -5.61 14.39 -14.04
CA GLN A 15 -6.99 14.48 -14.56
C GLN A 15 -7.88 15.32 -13.63
N ASP A 16 -8.88 15.99 -14.21
CA ASP A 16 -9.86 16.79 -13.49
C ASP A 16 -11.04 15.92 -13.04
N LEU A 17 -11.33 15.89 -11.74
CA LEU A 17 -12.45 15.14 -11.19
C LEU A 17 -13.81 15.59 -11.75
N ALA A 18 -13.98 16.88 -12.06
CA ALA A 18 -15.20 17.44 -12.61
C ALA A 18 -15.44 17.04 -14.07
N GLU A 19 -14.39 16.67 -14.80
CA GLU A 19 -14.50 16.09 -16.14
C GLU A 19 -14.87 14.61 -16.08
N LEU A 20 -14.38 13.91 -15.06
CA LEU A 20 -14.60 12.48 -14.87
C LEU A 20 -15.93 12.14 -14.22
N VAL A 21 -16.49 13.01 -13.38
CA VAL A 21 -17.71 12.75 -12.62
C VAL A 21 -18.70 13.90 -12.82
N PRO A 22 -19.99 13.63 -13.09
CA PRO A 22 -21.02 14.67 -13.12
C PRO A 22 -21.29 15.18 -11.70
N LEU A 23 -20.46 16.12 -11.21
CA LEU A 23 -20.52 16.63 -9.83
C LEU A 23 -21.90 17.21 -9.47
N SER A 24 -22.61 17.84 -10.41
CA SER A 24 -23.96 18.34 -10.16
C SER A 24 -24.97 17.24 -9.83
N ALA A 25 -24.85 16.06 -10.43
CA ALA A 25 -25.67 14.90 -10.09
C ALA A 25 -25.29 14.36 -8.72
N LEU A 26 -24.00 14.34 -8.38
CA LEU A 26 -23.51 13.92 -7.08
C LEU A 26 -23.96 14.84 -5.94
N VAL A 27 -23.86 16.16 -6.13
CA VAL A 27 -24.37 17.19 -5.19
C VAL A 27 -25.86 17.00 -4.94
N ARG A 28 -26.65 16.74 -5.99
CA ARG A 28 -28.09 16.48 -5.85
C ARG A 28 -28.38 15.22 -5.03
N LEU A 29 -27.63 14.13 -5.26
CA LEU A 29 -27.79 12.87 -4.51
C LEU A 29 -27.39 13.05 -3.03
N ALA A 30 -26.30 13.75 -2.77
CA ALA A 30 -25.78 13.99 -1.44
C ALA A 30 -26.57 15.05 -0.66
N GLY A 31 -27.20 16.00 -1.35
CA GLY A 31 -27.89 17.14 -0.75
C GLY A 31 -26.93 18.19 -0.16
N CYS A 32 -25.67 18.19 -0.56
CA CYS A 32 -24.64 19.12 -0.11
C CYS A 32 -23.63 19.41 -1.22
N GLU A 33 -23.01 20.59 -1.14
CA GLU A 33 -21.92 20.98 -2.03
C GLU A 33 -20.68 20.12 -1.82
N VAL A 34 -19.87 20.02 -2.87
CA VAL A 34 -18.60 19.32 -2.83
C VAL A 34 -17.58 20.14 -2.03
N ASP A 35 -16.93 19.50 -1.06
CA ASP A 35 -15.77 20.04 -0.35
C ASP A 35 -14.48 19.57 -1.02
N TRP A 36 -13.69 20.48 -1.57
CA TRP A 36 -12.46 20.15 -2.28
C TRP A 36 -11.32 19.89 -1.29
N LEU A 37 -10.67 18.73 -1.43
CA LEU A 37 -9.42 18.41 -0.72
C LEU A 37 -8.21 18.88 -1.52
N ASP A 38 -8.27 18.78 -2.84
CA ASP A 38 -7.27 19.26 -3.80
C ASP A 38 -8.01 19.57 -5.10
N ARG A 39 -8.09 20.83 -5.52
CA ARG A 39 -8.74 21.17 -6.79
C ARG A 39 -7.70 21.14 -7.92
N PRO A 40 -7.93 20.41 -9.02
CA PRO A 40 -9.16 19.69 -9.40
C PRO A 40 -9.20 18.18 -9.08
N HIS A 41 -8.24 17.66 -8.33
CA HIS A 41 -7.96 16.22 -8.26
C HIS A 41 -8.80 15.41 -7.26
N ALA A 42 -9.14 15.96 -6.10
CA ALA A 42 -9.76 15.21 -5.00
C ALA A 42 -10.80 16.03 -4.26
N ALA A 43 -11.92 15.38 -3.94
CA ALA A 43 -13.01 16.01 -3.24
C ALA A 43 -13.75 15.05 -2.31
N GLN A 44 -14.53 15.62 -1.41
CA GLN A 44 -15.31 14.88 -0.44
C GLN A 44 -16.67 15.53 -0.21
N LEU A 45 -17.63 14.74 0.26
CA LEU A 45 -18.97 15.23 0.58
C LEU A 45 -19.61 14.34 1.66
N PRO A 46 -20.30 14.92 2.67
CA PRO A 46 -21.10 14.15 3.60
C PRO A 46 -22.09 13.23 2.85
N PHE A 47 -22.12 11.95 3.21
CA PHE A 47 -23.01 11.00 2.55
C PHE A 47 -23.53 9.97 3.54
N PRO A 48 -24.85 9.85 3.77
CA PRO A 48 -25.40 8.97 4.80
C PRO A 48 -25.34 7.49 4.37
N ALA A 49 -24.46 6.70 4.99
CA ALA A 49 -24.29 5.27 4.64
C ALA A 49 -25.55 4.39 4.79
N LYS A 50 -26.56 4.86 5.53
CA LYS A 50 -27.84 4.15 5.71
C LYS A 50 -28.76 4.24 4.48
N ASP A 51 -28.56 5.22 3.61
CA ASP A 51 -29.39 5.38 2.42
C ASP A 51 -28.85 4.51 1.27
N ARG A 52 -29.20 3.22 1.33
CA ARG A 52 -28.73 2.21 0.37
C ARG A 52 -29.15 2.52 -1.06
N SER A 53 -30.33 3.11 -1.26
CA SER A 53 -30.82 3.49 -2.60
C SER A 53 -29.93 4.56 -3.21
N ARG A 54 -29.69 5.66 -2.47
CA ARG A 54 -28.80 6.72 -2.96
C ARG A 54 -27.38 6.25 -3.15
N LEU A 55 -26.89 5.35 -2.28
CA LEU A 55 -25.56 4.76 -2.45
C LEU A 55 -25.45 3.97 -3.77
N GLN A 56 -26.46 3.17 -4.12
CA GLN A 56 -26.51 2.47 -5.40
C GLN A 56 -26.55 3.44 -6.59
N GLU A 57 -27.26 4.56 -6.48
CA GLU A 57 -27.27 5.59 -7.52
C GLU A 57 -25.89 6.25 -7.69
N VAL A 58 -25.19 6.53 -6.58
CA VAL A 58 -23.80 7.03 -6.62
C VAL A 58 -22.86 5.98 -7.23
N GLU A 59 -22.98 4.72 -6.84
CA GLU A 59 -22.19 3.63 -7.41
C GLU A 59 -22.41 3.49 -8.91
N ALA A 60 -23.67 3.57 -9.37
CA ALA A 60 -24.02 3.56 -10.79
C ALA A 60 -23.45 4.79 -11.53
N LEU A 61 -23.49 5.96 -10.90
CA LEU A 61 -22.93 7.19 -11.45
C LEU A 61 -21.42 7.09 -11.68
N LEU A 62 -20.72 6.41 -10.77
CA LEU A 62 -19.27 6.24 -10.75
C LEU A 62 -18.79 4.96 -11.45
N ALA A 63 -19.70 4.07 -11.85
CA ALA A 63 -19.37 2.81 -12.49
C ALA A 63 -18.63 3.02 -13.82
N GLY A 64 -17.52 2.30 -14.01
CA GLY A 64 -16.71 2.36 -15.23
C GLY A 64 -15.90 3.65 -15.43
N ARG A 65 -16.02 4.63 -14.52
CA ARG A 65 -15.21 5.85 -14.56
C ARG A 65 -13.89 5.63 -13.82
N PRO A 66 -12.77 6.19 -14.31
CA PRO A 66 -11.47 6.01 -13.69
C PRO A 66 -11.34 6.92 -12.46
N VAL A 67 -12.14 6.70 -11.43
CA VAL A 67 -12.17 7.51 -10.20
C VAL A 67 -12.16 6.60 -9.00
N ASP A 68 -11.17 6.78 -8.14
CA ASP A 68 -11.09 6.07 -6.88
C ASP A 68 -12.05 6.69 -5.88
N ARG A 69 -12.68 5.84 -5.06
CA ARG A 69 -13.74 6.26 -4.16
C ARG A 69 -13.75 5.44 -2.88
N ALA A 70 -14.12 6.09 -1.78
CA ALA A 70 -14.31 5.42 -0.50
C ALA A 70 -15.40 6.12 0.32
N LEU A 71 -16.28 5.33 0.95
CA LEU A 71 -17.23 5.82 1.94
C LEU A 71 -16.67 5.54 3.33
N LEU A 72 -16.20 6.59 4.01
CA LEU A 72 -15.42 6.48 5.24
C LEU A 72 -16.12 7.18 6.41
N PRO A 73 -15.74 6.91 7.67
CA PRO A 73 -16.18 7.74 8.81
C PRO A 73 -15.81 9.21 8.60
N ALA A 74 -16.71 10.15 8.93
CA ALA A 74 -16.44 11.58 8.71
C ALA A 74 -15.33 12.13 9.63
N HIS A 75 -15.10 11.49 10.77
CA HIS A 75 -14.12 11.88 11.79
C HIS A 75 -13.15 10.74 12.09
N GLY A 76 -12.01 11.04 12.72
CA GLY A 76 -11.01 10.02 13.09
C GLY A 76 -10.31 9.35 11.90
N ARG A 77 -10.28 10.03 10.74
CA ARG A 77 -9.66 9.49 9.52
C ARG A 77 -8.14 9.64 9.49
N ARG A 78 -7.56 10.65 10.15
CA ARG A 78 -6.10 10.84 10.22
C ARG A 78 -5.47 9.76 11.09
N LYS A 79 -4.70 8.88 10.47
CA LYS A 79 -4.06 7.74 11.14
C LYS A 79 -2.67 8.13 11.65
N ARG A 80 -2.25 7.48 12.73
CA ARG A 80 -1.02 7.74 13.48
C ARG A 80 0.02 6.64 13.34
N LEU A 81 -0.32 5.57 12.62
CA LEU A 81 0.58 4.48 12.27
C LEU A 81 0.30 4.06 10.83
N LEU A 82 1.30 4.04 9.97
CA LEU A 82 1.25 3.47 8.62
C LEU A 82 2.06 2.19 8.60
N LEU A 83 1.45 1.09 8.16
CA LEU A 83 2.15 -0.08 7.66
C LEU A 83 1.89 -0.25 6.18
N CYS A 84 2.94 -0.51 5.43
CA CYS A 84 2.88 -0.61 3.98
C CYS A 84 3.62 -1.86 3.53
N ASP A 85 3.06 -2.61 2.58
CA ASP A 85 3.87 -3.54 1.80
C ASP A 85 4.91 -2.79 0.96
N MET A 86 5.97 -3.50 0.55
CA MET A 86 7.00 -2.96 -0.33
C MET A 86 6.74 -3.28 -1.79
N ASP A 87 6.88 -4.55 -2.16
CA ASP A 87 6.78 -5.02 -3.54
C ASP A 87 5.38 -4.75 -4.07
N SER A 88 5.27 -4.32 -5.33
CA SER A 88 4.03 -3.92 -6.01
C SER A 88 3.15 -2.84 -5.31
N THR A 89 3.55 -2.33 -4.14
CA THR A 89 2.81 -1.35 -3.34
C THR A 89 3.58 -0.03 -3.18
N VAL A 90 4.78 -0.04 -2.63
CA VAL A 90 5.64 1.16 -2.50
C VAL A 90 6.60 1.27 -3.67
N ILE A 91 6.97 0.14 -4.28
CA ILE A 91 7.81 0.07 -5.48
C ILE A 91 7.10 -0.69 -6.60
N THR A 92 7.60 -0.52 -7.82
CA THR A 92 6.96 -1.07 -9.04
C THR A 92 7.38 -2.49 -9.40
N VAL A 93 8.23 -3.14 -8.60
CA VAL A 93 8.84 -4.44 -8.93
C VAL A 93 8.67 -5.43 -7.79
N GLU A 94 8.79 -6.71 -8.14
CA GLU A 94 8.93 -7.84 -7.21
C GLU A 94 10.41 -8.18 -7.07
N CYS A 95 11.02 -7.89 -5.91
CA CYS A 95 12.47 -7.99 -5.75
C CYS A 95 13.02 -9.41 -5.98
N ILE A 96 12.28 -10.45 -5.58
CA ILE A 96 12.70 -11.84 -5.77
C ILE A 96 12.69 -12.26 -7.25
N ASP A 97 11.75 -11.74 -8.04
CA ASP A 97 11.65 -12.05 -9.46
C ASP A 97 12.78 -11.37 -10.25
N GLU A 98 13.16 -10.15 -9.87
CA GLU A 98 14.32 -9.45 -10.44
C GLU A 98 15.65 -10.18 -10.14
N LEU A 99 15.81 -10.72 -8.92
CA LEU A 99 16.96 -11.57 -8.58
C LEU A 99 16.97 -12.87 -9.40
N ALA A 100 15.81 -13.51 -9.52
CA ALA A 100 15.67 -14.75 -10.30
C ALA A 100 15.96 -14.53 -11.79
N ALA A 101 15.54 -13.40 -12.34
CA ALA A 101 15.84 -13.02 -13.72
C ALA A 101 17.35 -12.89 -13.95
N ARG A 102 18.09 -12.28 -13.02
CA ARG A 102 19.56 -12.16 -13.08
C ARG A 102 20.28 -13.50 -12.97
N ALA A 103 19.66 -14.46 -12.28
CA ALA A 103 20.15 -15.85 -12.20
C ALA A 103 19.75 -16.72 -13.41
N GLY A 104 18.92 -16.21 -14.33
CA GLY A 104 18.36 -17.01 -15.43
C GLY A 104 17.27 -18.00 -15.00
N LEU A 105 16.72 -17.84 -13.79
CA LEU A 105 15.79 -18.78 -13.13
C LEU A 105 14.39 -18.17 -12.90
N GLY A 106 14.08 -17.07 -13.58
CA GLY A 106 12.80 -16.35 -13.42
C GLY A 106 11.57 -17.24 -13.60
N ALA A 107 11.56 -18.13 -14.58
CA ALA A 107 10.44 -19.04 -14.82
C ALA A 107 10.20 -20.03 -13.67
N GLU A 108 11.28 -20.55 -13.08
CA GLU A 108 11.23 -21.51 -11.98
C GLU A 108 10.74 -20.85 -10.68
N VAL A 109 11.29 -19.66 -10.38
CA VAL A 109 10.88 -18.87 -9.21
C VAL A 109 9.42 -18.44 -9.34
N ALA A 110 8.99 -17.95 -10.51
CA ALA A 110 7.61 -17.58 -10.76
C ALA A 110 6.64 -18.78 -10.60
N ALA A 111 7.05 -19.98 -11.03
CA ALA A 111 6.25 -21.19 -10.82
C ALA A 111 6.09 -21.52 -9.33
N LEU A 112 7.16 -21.42 -8.54
CA LEU A 112 7.09 -21.61 -7.08
C LEU A 112 6.22 -20.55 -6.40
N THR A 113 6.34 -19.28 -6.81
CA THR A 113 5.53 -18.17 -6.29
C THR A 113 4.04 -18.42 -6.55
N ARG A 114 3.65 -18.79 -7.78
CA ARG A 114 2.25 -19.11 -8.11
C ARG A 114 1.68 -20.23 -7.25
N ARG A 115 2.45 -21.30 -7.04
CA ARG A 115 2.01 -22.45 -6.21
C ARG A 115 1.89 -22.08 -4.74
N ALA A 116 2.79 -21.24 -4.22
CA ALA A 116 2.70 -20.73 -2.85
C ALA A 116 1.45 -19.85 -2.66
N MET A 117 1.18 -18.94 -3.60
CA MET A 117 -0.01 -18.09 -3.57
C MET A 117 -1.32 -18.87 -3.74
N ALA A 118 -1.28 -20.01 -4.46
CA ALA A 118 -2.39 -20.94 -4.58
C ALA A 118 -2.60 -21.82 -3.32
N GLY A 119 -1.71 -21.70 -2.31
CA GLY A 119 -1.76 -22.50 -1.09
C GLY A 119 -1.29 -23.95 -1.26
N GLU A 120 -0.69 -24.30 -2.41
CA GLU A 120 -0.17 -25.65 -2.66
C GLU A 120 1.12 -25.94 -1.89
N ILE A 121 1.89 -24.89 -1.55
CA ILE A 121 3.16 -24.98 -0.83
C ILE A 121 3.11 -23.97 0.33
N PRO A 122 3.46 -24.38 1.57
CA PRO A 122 3.60 -23.44 2.68
C PRO A 122 4.57 -22.29 2.34
N PHE A 123 4.25 -21.08 2.78
CA PHE A 123 5.04 -19.89 2.46
C PHE A 123 6.53 -20.06 2.77
N ALA A 124 6.86 -20.54 3.97
CA ALA A 124 8.25 -20.72 4.42
C ALA A 124 9.01 -21.68 3.50
N ASP A 125 8.38 -22.81 3.13
CA ASP A 125 8.97 -23.80 2.23
C ASP A 125 9.18 -23.23 0.82
N ALA A 126 8.20 -22.49 0.30
CA ALA A 126 8.31 -21.83 -0.99
C ALA A 126 9.39 -20.74 -1.00
N LEU A 127 9.52 -19.96 0.08
CA LEU A 127 10.57 -18.96 0.22
C LEU A 127 11.95 -19.60 0.25
N VAL A 128 12.16 -20.61 1.10
CA VAL A 128 13.44 -21.34 1.19
C VAL A 128 13.83 -21.94 -0.15
N ARG A 129 12.88 -22.58 -0.86
CA ARG A 129 13.13 -23.12 -2.20
C ARG A 129 13.52 -22.04 -3.20
N ARG A 130 12.75 -20.94 -3.28
CA ARG A 130 13.07 -19.84 -4.20
C ARG A 130 14.44 -19.23 -3.92
N VAL A 131 14.78 -19.02 -2.65
CA VAL A 131 16.09 -18.46 -2.28
C VAL A 131 17.24 -19.43 -2.52
N SER A 132 17.03 -20.74 -2.36
CA SER A 132 18.05 -21.74 -2.67
C SER A 132 18.50 -21.72 -4.14
N LEU A 133 17.60 -21.35 -5.05
CA LEU A 133 17.90 -21.18 -6.48
C LEU A 133 18.83 -19.99 -6.75
N LEU A 134 18.93 -19.04 -5.82
CA LEU A 134 19.75 -17.83 -5.95
C LEU A 134 21.19 -18.03 -5.43
N ALA A 135 21.57 -19.26 -5.01
CA ALA A 135 22.90 -19.55 -4.50
C ALA A 135 23.99 -19.23 -5.53
N GLY A 136 25.06 -18.58 -5.08
CA GLY A 136 26.19 -18.16 -5.91
C GLY A 136 26.00 -16.82 -6.62
N LEU A 137 24.82 -16.19 -6.54
CA LEU A 137 24.60 -14.87 -7.12
C LEU A 137 25.45 -13.83 -6.37
N PRO A 138 26.26 -13.00 -7.07
CA PRO A 138 27.05 -11.95 -6.43
C PRO A 138 26.16 -10.87 -5.79
N VAL A 139 26.53 -10.37 -4.62
CA VAL A 139 25.77 -9.33 -3.90
C VAL A 139 25.64 -8.04 -4.72
N ARG A 140 26.62 -7.72 -5.57
CA ARG A 140 26.55 -6.57 -6.51
C ARG A 140 25.29 -6.57 -7.40
N VAL A 141 24.70 -7.74 -7.64
CA VAL A 141 23.44 -7.86 -8.40
C VAL A 141 22.29 -7.18 -7.68
N ILE A 142 22.25 -7.22 -6.34
CA ILE A 142 21.27 -6.46 -5.56
C ILE A 142 21.44 -4.97 -5.83
N ASP A 143 22.68 -4.44 -5.76
CA ASP A 143 22.96 -3.03 -6.01
C ASP A 143 22.59 -2.59 -7.45
N GLU A 144 22.83 -3.47 -8.43
CA GLU A 144 22.39 -3.27 -9.82
C GLU A 144 20.86 -3.16 -9.91
N ILE A 145 20.11 -4.10 -9.31
CA ILE A 145 18.64 -4.08 -9.32
C ILE A 145 18.11 -2.82 -8.61
N LEU A 146 18.67 -2.46 -7.47
CA LEU A 146 18.29 -1.25 -6.72
C LEU A 146 18.40 0.01 -7.60
N ARG A 147 19.51 0.16 -8.34
CA ARG A 147 19.71 1.32 -9.23
C ARG A 147 18.84 1.28 -10.48
N GLU A 148 18.73 0.12 -11.11
CA GLU A 148 18.15 0.00 -12.45
C GLU A 148 16.64 -0.18 -12.44
N ARG A 149 16.09 -0.85 -11.42
CA ARG A 149 14.72 -1.39 -11.45
C ARG A 149 13.84 -0.85 -10.34
N VAL A 150 14.40 -0.58 -9.16
CA VAL A 150 13.60 -0.07 -8.03
C VAL A 150 13.23 1.38 -8.25
N ARG A 151 11.94 1.63 -8.42
CA ARG A 151 11.34 2.97 -8.52
C ARG A 151 10.20 3.04 -7.53
N LEU A 152 10.10 4.15 -6.80
CA LEU A 152 8.95 4.38 -5.93
C LEU A 152 7.70 4.55 -6.78
N GLN A 153 6.60 3.99 -6.29
CA GLN A 153 5.27 4.33 -6.77
C GLN A 153 5.03 5.83 -6.58
N PRO A 154 4.40 6.51 -7.56
CA PRO A 154 4.05 7.92 -7.39
C PRO A 154 3.25 8.14 -6.11
N GLY A 155 3.50 9.27 -5.43
CA GLY A 155 2.88 9.59 -4.14
C GLY A 155 3.47 8.87 -2.92
N ALA A 156 4.29 7.80 -3.05
CA ALA A 156 4.81 7.05 -1.90
C ALA A 156 5.58 7.95 -0.92
N ARG A 157 6.53 8.74 -1.44
CA ARG A 157 7.34 9.65 -0.63
C ARG A 157 6.50 10.76 0.00
N ARG A 158 5.50 11.29 -0.72
CA ARG A 158 4.57 12.31 -0.20
C ARG A 158 3.70 11.76 0.92
N LEU A 159 3.17 10.55 0.76
CA LEU A 159 2.38 9.85 1.76
C LEU A 159 3.17 9.75 3.08
N VAL A 160 4.38 9.19 3.01
CA VAL A 160 5.22 8.99 4.19
C VAL A 160 5.65 10.32 4.80
N ALA A 161 6.12 11.28 4.00
CA ALA A 161 6.56 12.58 4.49
C ALA A 161 5.44 13.34 5.20
N THR A 162 4.24 13.35 4.61
CA THR A 162 3.06 14.02 5.18
C THR A 162 2.65 13.34 6.48
N MET A 163 2.51 12.02 6.49
CA MET A 163 2.13 11.30 7.70
C MET A 163 3.12 11.53 8.85
N ARG A 164 4.43 11.49 8.57
CA ARG A 164 5.49 11.75 9.57
C ARG A 164 5.46 13.19 10.09
N ALA A 165 5.28 14.17 9.21
CA ALA A 165 5.17 15.58 9.61
C ALA A 165 3.96 15.84 10.53
N HIS A 166 2.92 15.01 10.41
CA HIS A 166 1.74 15.03 11.29
C HIS A 166 1.83 14.02 12.46
N GLY A 167 3.04 13.54 12.78
CA GLY A 167 3.32 12.76 13.98
C GLY A 167 2.99 11.28 13.90
N ALA A 168 2.72 10.74 12.70
CA ALA A 168 2.56 9.30 12.52
C ALA A 168 3.91 8.58 12.46
N PHE A 169 3.93 7.32 12.90
CA PHE A 169 5.04 6.41 12.66
C PHE A 169 4.79 5.61 11.39
N CYS A 170 5.77 5.52 10.48
CA CYS A 170 5.63 4.81 9.22
C CYS A 170 6.60 3.62 9.14
N ALA A 171 6.07 2.41 8.91
CA ALA A 171 6.85 1.19 8.76
C ALA A 171 6.58 0.49 7.41
N LEU A 172 7.66 0.00 6.82
CA LEU A 172 7.62 -0.90 5.66
C LEU A 172 7.70 -2.35 6.15
N VAL A 173 6.79 -3.22 5.72
CA VAL A 173 6.79 -4.64 6.12
C VAL A 173 6.62 -5.50 4.89
N SER A 174 7.62 -6.31 4.58
CA SER A 174 7.67 -7.09 3.34
C SER A 174 8.10 -8.53 3.59
N GLY A 175 7.59 -9.44 2.76
CA GLY A 175 8.11 -10.82 2.65
C GLY A 175 9.39 -10.91 1.80
N GLY A 176 9.84 -9.79 1.21
CA GLY A 176 11.09 -9.65 0.49
C GLY A 176 12.30 -9.58 1.42
N PHE A 177 13.36 -8.88 1.00
CA PHE A 177 14.67 -8.95 1.65
C PHE A 177 15.18 -7.62 2.21
N THR A 178 15.94 -7.70 3.29
CA THR A 178 16.41 -6.56 4.11
C THR A 178 17.21 -5.54 3.30
N GLU A 179 18.00 -5.99 2.34
CA GLU A 179 18.79 -5.13 1.46
C GLU A 179 17.90 -4.19 0.64
N PHE A 180 16.76 -4.69 0.17
CA PHE A 180 15.77 -3.92 -0.60
C PHE A 180 14.94 -3.02 0.32
N THR A 181 14.39 -3.57 1.41
CA THR A 181 13.54 -2.78 2.30
C THR A 181 14.32 -1.63 2.95
N ARG A 182 15.60 -1.83 3.29
CA ARG A 182 16.44 -0.75 3.81
C ARG A 182 16.65 0.38 2.80
N HIS A 183 16.88 0.04 1.53
CA HIS A 183 17.02 1.03 0.47
C HIS A 183 15.71 1.80 0.28
N VAL A 184 14.59 1.09 0.14
CA VAL A 184 13.26 1.70 -0.05
C VAL A 184 12.85 2.53 1.16
N ARG A 185 13.15 2.09 2.39
CA ARG A 185 12.92 2.85 3.62
C ARG A 185 13.57 4.22 3.55
N VAL A 186 14.84 4.28 3.17
CA VAL A 186 15.58 5.54 3.05
C VAL A 186 15.00 6.39 1.92
N LEU A 187 14.76 5.79 0.76
CA LEU A 187 14.29 6.48 -0.44
C LEU A 187 12.89 7.11 -0.25
N ALA A 188 11.95 6.38 0.34
CA ALA A 188 10.59 6.85 0.61
C ALA A 188 10.46 7.60 1.95
N GLY A 189 11.43 7.45 2.86
CA GLY A 189 11.49 8.16 4.14
C GLY A 189 10.74 7.49 5.29
N PHE A 190 10.57 6.16 5.29
CA PHE A 190 9.95 5.40 6.37
C PHE A 190 10.84 5.38 7.63
N ASP A 191 10.23 5.24 8.81
CA ASP A 191 10.95 5.20 10.09
C ASP A 191 11.59 3.84 10.36
N ALA A 192 10.92 2.75 9.96
CA ALA A 192 11.37 1.38 10.16
C ALA A 192 11.06 0.47 8.96
N ASP A 193 11.81 -0.62 8.86
CA ASP A 193 11.58 -1.69 7.90
C ASP A 193 11.70 -3.08 8.53
N TYR A 194 10.93 -4.03 8.00
CA TYR A 194 10.87 -5.42 8.45
C TYR A 194 10.84 -6.34 7.23
N ALA A 195 11.82 -7.23 7.11
CA ALA A 195 11.97 -8.12 5.96
C ALA A 195 12.70 -9.42 6.34
N ASN A 196 12.73 -10.37 5.40
CA ASN A 196 13.61 -11.53 5.50
C ASN A 196 15.08 -11.12 5.28
N THR A 197 16.03 -11.90 5.80
CA THR A 197 17.46 -11.63 5.63
C THR A 197 18.11 -12.74 4.80
N LEU A 198 18.72 -12.38 3.67
CA LEU A 198 19.51 -13.32 2.88
C LEU A 198 20.86 -13.58 3.58
N GLU A 199 21.30 -14.83 3.62
CA GLU A 199 22.64 -15.13 4.09
C GLU A 199 23.66 -14.85 2.96
N ILE A 200 24.63 -13.99 3.29
CA ILE A 200 25.71 -13.58 2.40
C ILE A 200 27.03 -14.07 2.99
N ARG A 201 27.86 -14.71 2.16
CA ARG A 201 29.24 -15.09 2.51
C ARG A 201 30.15 -14.80 1.34
N ASP A 202 31.34 -14.26 1.62
CA ASP A 202 32.36 -13.97 0.61
C ASP A 202 31.84 -13.18 -0.61
N GLY A 203 30.90 -12.26 -0.38
CA GLY A 203 30.31 -11.42 -1.41
C GLY A 203 29.28 -12.09 -2.33
N VAL A 204 28.81 -13.30 -1.99
CA VAL A 204 27.77 -14.03 -2.75
C VAL A 204 26.62 -14.49 -1.84
N LEU A 205 25.44 -14.67 -2.44
CA LEU A 205 24.29 -15.28 -1.77
C LEU A 205 24.56 -16.77 -1.55
N THR A 206 24.34 -17.28 -0.32
CA THR A 206 24.51 -18.72 -0.03
C THR A 206 23.30 -19.56 -0.45
N GLY A 207 22.20 -18.91 -0.83
CA GLY A 207 20.91 -19.55 -1.08
C GLY A 207 20.13 -19.88 0.21
N ARG A 208 20.49 -19.28 1.34
CA ARG A 208 19.76 -19.43 2.61
C ARG A 208 19.10 -18.14 3.05
N VAL A 209 17.94 -18.26 3.69
CA VAL A 209 17.28 -17.17 4.41
C VAL A 209 17.50 -17.39 5.90
N LEU A 210 17.94 -16.35 6.61
CA LEU A 210 18.16 -16.41 8.05
C LEU A 210 16.83 -16.29 8.80
N PRO A 211 16.63 -17.05 9.91
CA PRO A 211 15.47 -16.89 10.76
C PRO A 211 15.53 -15.58 11.57
N PRO A 212 14.37 -15.03 12.00
CA PRO A 212 13.03 -15.54 11.73
C PRO A 212 12.58 -15.29 10.28
N LEU A 213 11.79 -16.21 9.73
CA LEU A 213 11.17 -16.02 8.42
C LEU A 213 9.90 -15.18 8.58
N LEU A 214 9.85 -14.04 7.90
CA LEU A 214 8.70 -13.16 7.84
C LEU A 214 7.77 -13.61 6.72
N GLY A 215 6.69 -14.28 7.10
CA GLY A 215 5.54 -14.61 6.24
C GLY A 215 4.39 -13.60 6.35
N PRO A 216 3.23 -13.90 5.73
CA PRO A 216 2.04 -13.06 5.80
C PRO A 216 1.64 -12.67 7.24
N GLU A 217 1.77 -13.60 8.18
CA GLU A 217 1.44 -13.39 9.60
C GLU A 217 2.34 -12.33 10.25
N ALA A 218 3.56 -12.14 9.74
CA ALA A 218 4.48 -11.12 10.23
C ALA A 218 3.95 -9.71 9.99
N LYS A 219 3.16 -9.47 8.93
CA LYS A 219 2.54 -8.17 8.64
C LYS A 219 1.52 -7.81 9.72
N LEU A 220 0.61 -8.73 10.04
CA LEU A 220 -0.35 -8.55 11.14
C LEU A 220 0.37 -8.42 12.50
N HIS A 221 1.34 -9.29 12.79
CA HIS A 221 2.08 -9.23 14.05
C HIS A 221 2.81 -7.89 14.22
N THR A 222 3.38 -7.36 13.15
CA THR A 222 4.06 -6.06 13.16
C THR A 222 3.06 -4.93 13.40
N LEU A 223 1.87 -4.97 12.78
CA LEU A 223 0.79 -4.01 13.03
C LEU A 223 0.44 -3.98 14.53
N LEU A 224 0.14 -5.16 15.09
CA LEU A 224 -0.25 -5.32 16.48
C LEU A 224 0.88 -4.93 17.45
N HIS A 225 2.13 -5.22 17.09
CA HIS A 225 3.30 -4.85 17.88
C HIS A 225 3.49 -3.33 17.91
N LEU A 226 3.49 -2.68 16.75
CA LEU A 226 3.70 -1.24 16.65
C LEU A 226 2.56 -0.44 17.26
N ALA A 227 1.30 -0.85 17.05
CA ALA A 227 0.15 -0.25 17.71
C ALA A 227 0.30 -0.28 19.25
N ARG A 228 0.66 -1.44 19.81
CA ARG A 228 0.94 -1.55 21.26
C ARG A 228 2.12 -0.70 21.71
N ARG A 229 3.24 -0.72 20.96
CA ARG A 229 4.45 0.05 21.26
C ARG A 229 4.16 1.55 21.35
N PHE A 230 3.36 2.07 20.44
CA PHE A 230 2.99 3.49 20.38
C PHE A 230 1.72 3.83 21.15
N ARG A 231 1.11 2.85 21.85
CA ARG A 231 -0.14 3.00 22.62
C ARG A 231 -1.27 3.59 21.76
N LEU A 232 -1.43 3.03 20.57
CA LEU A 232 -2.45 3.39 19.60
C LEU A 232 -3.54 2.32 19.58
N ASP A 233 -4.78 2.76 19.42
CA ASP A 233 -5.87 1.86 19.06
C ASP A 233 -5.71 1.44 17.59
N LEU A 234 -6.23 0.25 17.23
CA LEU A 234 -6.21 -0.17 15.83
C LEU A 234 -6.99 0.79 14.91
N ALA A 235 -7.97 1.50 15.45
CA ALA A 235 -8.68 2.56 14.75
C ALA A 235 -7.75 3.70 14.27
N ASP A 236 -6.59 3.89 14.90
CA ASP A 236 -5.58 4.89 14.55
C ASP A 236 -4.55 4.40 13.51
N THR A 237 -4.69 3.19 12.97
CA THR A 237 -3.71 2.61 12.04
C THR A 237 -4.19 2.62 10.59
N LEU A 238 -3.27 2.77 9.66
CA LEU A 238 -3.42 2.64 8.22
C LEU A 238 -2.57 1.44 7.76
N ALA A 239 -3.16 0.55 6.97
CA ALA A 239 -2.46 -0.53 6.29
C ALA A 239 -2.68 -0.43 4.77
N ILE A 240 -1.62 -0.57 3.98
CA ILE A 240 -1.69 -0.59 2.51
C ILE A 240 -0.95 -1.81 1.98
N GLY A 241 -1.59 -2.53 1.05
CA GLY A 241 -0.97 -3.63 0.31
C GLY A 241 -1.71 -3.87 -1.01
N ASP A 242 -1.28 -4.87 -1.76
CA ASP A 242 -1.87 -5.26 -3.04
C ASP A 242 -2.36 -6.72 -3.06
N GLY A 243 -1.77 -7.59 -2.23
CA GLY A 243 -1.92 -9.04 -2.35
C GLY A 243 -2.69 -9.74 -1.23
N ALA A 244 -2.86 -11.06 -1.38
CA ALA A 244 -3.48 -11.92 -0.37
C ALA A 244 -2.64 -12.02 0.92
N ASN A 245 -1.33 -11.84 0.82
CA ASN A 245 -0.37 -11.77 1.92
C ASN A 245 -0.62 -10.57 2.86
N ASP A 246 -1.32 -9.53 2.39
CA ASP A 246 -1.65 -8.33 3.18
C ASP A 246 -3.01 -8.40 3.87
N LEU A 247 -3.81 -9.42 3.55
CA LEU A 247 -5.23 -9.48 3.88
C LEU A 247 -5.52 -9.24 5.36
N ASP A 248 -4.76 -9.91 6.23
CA ASP A 248 -4.97 -9.83 7.68
C ASP A 248 -4.54 -8.48 8.25
N MET A 249 -3.46 -7.89 7.73
CA MET A 249 -3.00 -6.55 8.13
C MET A 249 -4.02 -5.48 7.69
N VAL A 250 -4.47 -5.55 6.43
CA VAL A 250 -5.44 -4.61 5.84
C VAL A 250 -6.79 -4.68 6.54
N ARG A 251 -7.32 -5.88 6.79
CA ARG A 251 -8.59 -6.05 7.52
C ARG A 251 -8.56 -5.59 8.97
N THR A 252 -7.40 -5.68 9.61
CA THR A 252 -7.25 -5.37 11.04
C THR A 252 -7.03 -3.88 11.29
N ALA A 253 -6.49 -3.15 10.31
CA ALA A 253 -6.23 -1.73 10.46
C ALA A 253 -7.52 -0.90 10.51
N GLY A 254 -7.47 0.26 11.17
CA GLY A 254 -8.58 1.22 11.21
C GLY A 254 -8.86 1.94 9.89
N LEU A 255 -7.96 1.82 8.93
CA LEU A 255 -8.16 2.09 7.51
C LEU A 255 -7.29 1.12 6.71
N GLY A 256 -7.90 0.14 6.07
CA GLY A 256 -7.25 -0.79 5.15
C GLY A 256 -7.39 -0.34 3.70
N ILE A 257 -6.29 -0.24 2.97
CA ILE A 257 -6.28 0.17 1.56
C ILE A 257 -5.69 -0.93 0.67
N ALA A 258 -6.41 -1.30 -0.39
CA ALA A 258 -5.86 -2.07 -1.48
C ALA A 258 -5.31 -1.11 -2.56
N PHE A 259 -4.00 -1.11 -2.78
CA PHE A 259 -3.36 -0.34 -3.86
C PHE A 259 -3.15 -1.25 -5.06
N ARG A 260 -3.84 -0.95 -6.19
CA ARG A 260 -3.84 -1.81 -7.39
C ARG A 260 -4.08 -3.30 -7.08
N GLY A 261 -4.81 -3.56 -5.99
CA GLY A 261 -4.80 -4.85 -5.34
C GLY A 261 -5.55 -5.94 -6.11
N HIS A 262 -5.22 -7.18 -5.81
CA HIS A 262 -5.92 -8.36 -6.31
C HIS A 262 -7.34 -8.46 -5.74
N ALA A 263 -8.22 -9.18 -6.44
CA ALA A 263 -9.64 -9.34 -6.09
C ALA A 263 -9.91 -9.65 -4.60
N VAL A 264 -9.10 -10.53 -4.01
CA VAL A 264 -9.24 -10.95 -2.60
C VAL A 264 -8.99 -9.82 -1.60
N LEU A 265 -7.98 -8.97 -1.86
CA LEU A 265 -7.65 -7.86 -0.98
C LEU A 265 -8.66 -6.72 -1.15
N ARG A 266 -9.01 -6.40 -2.42
CA ARG A 266 -10.01 -5.38 -2.76
C ARG A 266 -11.34 -5.62 -2.04
N ALA A 267 -11.81 -6.87 -2.02
CA ALA A 267 -13.07 -7.24 -1.38
C ALA A 267 -13.07 -7.06 0.15
N SER A 268 -11.90 -6.84 0.74
CA SER A 268 -11.69 -6.78 2.19
C SER A 268 -11.19 -5.42 2.69
N ALA A 269 -10.79 -4.54 1.78
CA ALA A 269 -10.27 -3.22 2.10
C ALA A 269 -11.39 -2.20 2.29
N ASP A 270 -11.18 -1.20 3.15
CA ASP A 270 -12.10 -0.07 3.33
C ASP A 270 -12.09 0.88 2.12
N ALA A 271 -10.95 0.95 1.42
CA ALA A 271 -10.77 1.73 0.22
C ALA A 271 -9.86 1.02 -0.80
N CYS A 272 -10.06 1.31 -2.08
CA CYS A 272 -9.21 0.85 -3.17
C CYS A 272 -8.62 2.06 -3.90
N ILE A 273 -7.35 1.96 -4.27
CA ILE A 273 -6.65 2.93 -5.13
C ILE A 273 -6.32 2.21 -6.44
N ASP A 274 -7.14 2.40 -7.46
CA ASP A 274 -7.09 1.71 -8.75
C ASP A 274 -6.60 2.59 -9.89
N HIS A 275 -6.75 3.90 -9.76
CA HIS A 275 -6.43 4.85 -10.82
C HIS A 275 -5.48 5.97 -10.38
N ALA A 276 -5.66 6.50 -9.17
CA ALA A 276 -4.79 7.50 -8.57
C ALA A 276 -3.49 6.88 -8.06
N ASP A 277 -2.59 7.73 -7.58
CA ASP A 277 -1.34 7.30 -6.95
C ASP A 277 -1.49 7.20 -5.41
N LEU A 278 -0.41 6.90 -4.69
CA LEU A 278 -0.46 6.74 -3.23
C LEU A 278 -0.81 8.03 -2.46
N THR A 279 -0.82 9.20 -3.11
CA THR A 279 -1.36 10.44 -2.52
C THR A 279 -2.84 10.28 -2.18
N ALA A 280 -3.58 9.41 -2.88
CA ALA A 280 -4.98 9.11 -2.58
C ALA A 280 -5.21 8.63 -1.14
N ALA A 281 -4.25 7.92 -0.55
CA ALA A 281 -4.31 7.51 0.85
C ALA A 281 -4.34 8.71 1.83
N LEU A 282 -3.77 9.85 1.45
CA LEU A 282 -3.86 11.08 2.24
C LEU A 282 -5.26 11.73 2.09
N TYR A 283 -5.82 11.77 0.88
CA TYR A 283 -7.18 12.29 0.67
C TYR A 283 -8.24 11.44 1.39
N PHE A 284 -8.09 10.12 1.40
CA PHE A 284 -8.94 9.24 2.20
C PHE A 284 -8.85 9.52 3.70
N GLN A 285 -7.71 10.00 4.19
CA GLN A 285 -7.54 10.47 5.57
C GLN A 285 -8.08 11.90 5.82
N GLY A 286 -8.51 12.60 4.77
CA GLY A 286 -9.02 13.97 4.83
C GLY A 286 -7.93 15.05 4.90
N PHE A 287 -6.71 14.74 4.47
CA PHE A 287 -5.70 15.77 4.25
C PHE A 287 -6.06 16.61 3.03
N ARG A 288 -5.96 17.93 3.17
CA ARG A 288 -6.02 18.87 2.04
C ARG A 288 -4.64 19.02 1.41
N ARG A 289 -4.57 19.44 0.15
CA ARG A 289 -3.31 19.59 -0.58
C ARG A 289 -2.31 20.50 0.16
N GLU A 290 -2.78 21.60 0.72
CA GLU A 290 -1.98 22.56 1.47
C GLU A 290 -1.37 21.99 2.77
N GLU A 291 -1.89 20.88 3.27
CA GLU A 291 -1.37 20.19 4.47
C GLU A 291 -0.31 19.13 4.13
N MET A 292 -0.13 18.84 2.84
CA MET A 292 0.78 17.80 2.36
C MET A 292 2.19 18.35 2.24
N VAL A 293 3.16 17.53 2.66
CA VAL A 293 4.57 17.87 2.52
C VAL A 293 5.02 17.60 1.09
N GLU A 294 5.54 18.65 0.44
CA GLU A 294 6.29 18.50 -0.81
C GLU A 294 7.76 18.31 -0.46
N LEU A 295 8.31 17.16 -0.86
CA LEU A 295 9.75 16.93 -0.83
C LEU A 295 10.27 17.10 -2.26
N GLY A 296 11.29 17.96 -2.45
CA GLY A 296 12.04 18.04 -3.70
C GLY A 296 12.67 16.68 -4.05
N GLU A 297 12.98 16.43 -5.31
CA GLU A 297 13.62 15.16 -5.73
C GLU A 297 14.84 14.85 -4.85
N PRO A 298 15.08 13.58 -4.48
CA PRO A 298 16.33 13.24 -3.80
C PRO A 298 17.46 13.47 -4.79
N ASP A 299 18.44 14.30 -4.42
CA ASP A 299 19.71 14.43 -5.15
C ASP A 299 20.40 13.07 -5.35
#